data_AF-A0A7C2QG93-F1
#
_entry.id   AF-A0A7C2QG93-F1
#
_cell.length_a   1.000
_cell.length_b   1.000
_cell.length_c   1.000
_cell.angle_alpha   90.00
_cell.angle_beta   90.00
_cell.angle_gamma   90.00
#
_symmetry.space_group_name_H-M   'P 1'
#
loop_
_entity.id
_entity.type
_entity.pdbx_description
1 polymer ?
#
loop_
_entity_poly.entity_id
_entity_poly.type
_entity_poly.pdbx_seq_one_letter_code
_entity_poly.pdbx_strand_id
1 'polypeptide(L)'
;MLGYSYHLGDARLASPTWMEEDSLDTVTIRGRVRPADIGFLDATLEAYEGVAVIRTNDRKAGLVEFWVAPDFLDDFRRIMDNLAEEVDLRLELD
;
A
#
# COMPACT_ATOMS: atom_id res chain seq x y z
N MET A 1 17.35 -28.80 17.56
CA MET A 1 16.57 -29.08 18.78
C MET A 1 17.39 -28.63 19.98
N LEU A 2 17.16 -27.40 20.44
CA LEU A 2 17.54 -26.95 21.78
C LEU A 2 16.30 -26.21 22.30
N GLY A 3 15.65 -26.82 23.30
CA GLY A 3 14.40 -26.34 23.86
C GLY A 3 14.64 -25.20 24.84
N TYR A 4 13.82 -24.16 24.75
CA TYR A 4 13.71 -23.13 25.77
C TYR A 4 12.43 -23.36 26.56
N SER A 5 12.58 -23.79 27.81
CA SER A 5 11.50 -23.92 28.78
C SER A 5 11.19 -22.55 29.38
N TYR A 6 9.96 -22.06 29.21
CA TYR A 6 9.47 -20.86 29.90
C TYR A 6 9.15 -21.19 31.36
N HIS A 7 9.91 -20.61 32.29
CA HIS A 7 9.48 -20.51 33.68
C HIS A 7 8.47 -19.36 33.79
N LEU A 8 7.22 -19.72 34.06
CA LEU A 8 6.14 -18.79 34.38
C LEU A 8 6.35 -18.27 35.81
N GLY A 9 6.79 -17.01 35.94
CA GLY A 9 6.96 -16.35 37.23
C GLY A 9 6.95 -14.84 37.07
N ASP A 10 6.03 -14.21 37.80
CA ASP A 10 5.82 -12.78 38.00
C ASP A 10 5.19 -11.96 36.85
N ALA A 11 3.87 -11.79 37.01
CA ALA A 11 3.04 -10.81 36.35
C ALA A 11 3.41 -9.38 36.78
N ARG A 12 4.38 -8.77 36.10
CA ARG A 12 4.47 -7.32 35.88
C ARG A 12 5.08 -7.08 34.51
N LEU A 13 4.26 -7.29 33.48
CA LEU A 13 4.60 -7.00 32.09
C LEU A 13 4.78 -5.49 31.91
N ALA A 14 5.98 -5.00 32.19
CA ALA A 14 6.53 -3.93 31.38
C ALA A 14 6.75 -4.54 30.00
N SER A 15 5.93 -4.14 29.02
CA SER A 15 6.07 -4.57 27.63
C SER A 15 7.54 -4.39 27.19
N PRO A 16 8.19 -5.40 26.61
CA PRO A 16 9.56 -5.26 26.13
C PRO A 16 9.60 -4.16 25.05
N THR A 17 10.61 -3.31 25.12
CA THR A 17 10.85 -2.12 24.27
C THR A 17 11.20 -2.45 22.81
N TRP A 18 10.81 -3.62 22.28
CA TRP A 18 11.07 -4.08 20.91
C TRP A 18 9.79 -4.38 20.13
N MET A 19 8.74 -3.63 20.42
CA MET A 19 7.78 -3.28 19.39
C MET A 19 8.00 -1.79 19.13
N GLU A 20 9.04 -1.48 18.36
CA GLU A 20 8.89 -0.36 17.44
C GLU A 20 7.67 -0.76 16.61
N GLU A 21 6.55 -0.13 16.90
CA GLU A 21 5.37 -0.20 16.05
C GLU A 21 5.87 0.40 14.73
N ASP A 22 6.34 -0.47 13.85
CA ASP A 22 6.59 -0.20 12.44
C ASP A 22 5.22 0.20 11.90
N SER A 23 4.84 1.46 12.15
CA SER A 23 3.68 2.08 11.56
C SER A 23 4.01 2.04 10.09
N LEU A 24 3.36 1.11 9.37
CA LEU A 24 3.40 1.02 7.92
C LEU A 24 2.77 2.31 7.39
N ASP A 25 3.52 3.40 7.46
CA ASP A 25 3.13 4.73 7.04
C ASP A 25 3.11 4.70 5.52
N THR A 26 1.98 4.33 4.93
CA THR A 26 1.82 4.39 3.48
C THR A 26 1.75 5.83 2.99
N VAL A 27 2.35 6.09 1.83
CA VAL A 27 2.16 7.35 1.10
C VAL A 27 0.84 7.24 0.34
N THR A 28 -0.12 8.10 0.68
CA THR A 28 -1.40 8.15 -0.03
C THR A 28 -1.33 9.10 -1.21
N ILE A 29 -1.60 8.59 -2.42
CA ILE A 29 -1.67 9.39 -3.65
C ILE A 29 -3.09 9.31 -4.19
N ARG A 30 -3.69 10.45 -4.54
CA ARG A 30 -5.01 10.48 -5.17
C ARG A 30 -4.88 10.37 -6.67
N GLY A 31 -5.88 9.77 -7.29
CA GLY A 31 -5.95 9.70 -8.74
C GLY A 31 -7.36 9.68 -9.27
N ARG A 32 -7.44 9.96 -10.57
CA ARG A 32 -8.65 9.84 -11.36
C ARG A 32 -8.42 8.88 -12.51
N VAL A 33 -9.31 7.90 -12.64
CA VAL A 33 -9.24 6.81 -13.62
C VAL A 33 -10.61 6.67 -14.27
N ARG A 34 -10.67 6.31 -15.57
CA ARG A 34 -11.97 5.94 -16.16
C ARG A 34 -12.57 4.75 -15.40
N PRO A 35 -13.88 4.77 -15.07
CA PRO A 35 -14.51 3.69 -14.30
C PRO A 35 -14.32 2.28 -14.87
N ALA A 36 -14.17 2.16 -16.19
CA ALA A 36 -13.93 0.90 -16.88
C ALA A 36 -12.52 0.33 -16.67
N ASP A 37 -11.53 1.21 -16.40
CA ASP A 37 -10.11 0.83 -16.29
C ASP A 37 -9.70 0.53 -14.83
N ILE A 38 -10.56 0.84 -13.84
CA ILE A 38 -10.25 0.62 -12.42
C ILE A 38 -9.87 -0.83 -12.14
N GLY A 39 -10.61 -1.80 -12.70
CA GLY A 39 -10.32 -3.22 -12.48
C GLY A 39 -9.04 -3.69 -13.18
N PHE A 40 -8.67 -3.06 -14.29
CA PHE A 40 -7.39 -3.32 -14.96
C PHE A 40 -6.23 -2.80 -14.11
N LEU A 41 -6.37 -1.58 -13.57
CA LEU A 41 -5.35 -0.98 -12.72
C LEU A 41 -5.15 -1.74 -11.40
N ASP A 42 -6.23 -2.19 -10.79
CA ASP A 42 -6.24 -3.04 -9.59
C ASP A 42 -5.46 -4.34 -9.83
N ALA A 43 -5.84 -5.11 -10.85
CA ALA A 43 -5.13 -6.36 -11.20
C ALA A 43 -3.66 -6.14 -11.58
N THR A 44 -3.35 -5.00 -12.20
CA THR A 44 -1.96 -4.64 -12.55
C THR A 44 -1.15 -4.36 -11.29
N LEU A 45 -1.69 -3.60 -10.34
CA LEU A 45 -1.00 -3.28 -9.08
C LEU A 45 -0.86 -4.50 -8.17
N GLU A 46 -1.86 -5.38 -8.12
CA GLU A 46 -1.76 -6.65 -7.38
C GLU A 46 -0.62 -7.54 -7.89
N ALA A 47 -0.27 -7.45 -9.18
CA ALA A 47 0.88 -8.16 -9.73
C ALA A 47 2.24 -7.61 -9.26
N TYR A 48 2.28 -6.36 -8.78
CA TYR A 48 3.44 -5.72 -8.15
C TYR A 48 3.33 -5.81 -6.62
N GLU A 49 3.35 -7.03 -6.11
CA GLU A 49 3.21 -7.34 -4.67
C GLU A 49 4.07 -6.40 -3.80
N GLY A 50 3.43 -5.74 -2.83
CA GLY A 50 4.09 -4.85 -1.87
C GLY A 50 4.32 -3.41 -2.33
N VAL A 51 4.05 -3.06 -3.61
CA VAL A 51 4.23 -1.69 -4.11
C VAL A 51 3.10 -0.77 -3.65
N ALA A 52 1.86 -1.08 -4.00
CA ALA A 52 0.72 -0.26 -3.64
C ALA A 52 -0.58 -1.06 -3.63
N VAL A 53 -1.54 -0.60 -2.80
CA VAL A 53 -2.94 -1.03 -2.85
C VAL A 53 -3.78 0.09 -3.41
N ILE A 54 -4.70 -0.21 -4.34
CA ILE A 54 -5.69 0.75 -4.81
C ILE A 54 -6.97 0.65 -3.99
N ARG A 55 -7.50 1.81 -3.61
CA ARG A 55 -8.82 1.96 -3.00
C ARG A 55 -9.70 2.78 -3.92
N THR A 56 -10.88 2.29 -4.23
CA THR A 56 -11.87 3.05 -5.01
C THR A 56 -12.75 3.87 -4.06
N ASN A 57 -12.65 5.19 -4.14
CA ASN A 57 -13.40 6.12 -3.30
C ASN A 57 -14.77 6.42 -3.92
N ASP A 58 -14.81 6.65 -5.24
CA ASP A 58 -16.05 6.76 -6.01
C ASP A 58 -15.87 6.14 -7.40
N ARG A 59 -16.46 4.95 -7.58
CA ARG A 59 -16.37 4.21 -8.84
C ARG A 59 -17.01 4.94 -10.02
N LYS A 60 -18.11 5.68 -9.81
CA LYS A 60 -18.81 6.38 -10.91
C LYS A 60 -18.03 7.63 -11.34
N ALA A 61 -17.46 8.34 -10.38
CA ALA A 61 -16.64 9.51 -10.65
C ALA A 61 -15.20 9.16 -11.10
N GLY A 62 -14.77 7.91 -10.88
CA GLY A 62 -13.42 7.46 -11.20
C GLY A 62 -12.38 7.86 -10.16
N LEU A 63 -12.78 8.12 -8.92
CA LEU A 63 -11.89 8.60 -7.86
C LEU A 63 -11.28 7.42 -7.12
N VAL A 64 -9.95 7.38 -7.04
CA VAL A 64 -9.17 6.33 -6.40
C VAL A 64 -8.07 6.92 -5.51
N GLU A 65 -7.64 6.13 -4.53
CA GLU A 65 -6.47 6.38 -3.69
C GLU A 65 -5.50 5.21 -3.84
N PHE A 66 -4.21 5.50 -3.95
CA PHE A 66 -3.13 4.52 -3.94
C PHE A 66 -2.43 4.63 -2.59
N TRP A 67 -2.35 3.52 -1.87
CA TRP A 67 -1.60 3.41 -0.63
C TRP A 67 -0.28 2.75 -0.95
N VAL A 68 0.75 3.57 -1.10
CA VAL A 68 2.05 3.17 -1.62
C VAL A 68 3.00 2.92 -0.45
N ALA A 69 3.71 1.81 -0.46
CA ALA A 69 4.79 1.59 0.49
C ALA A 69 5.90 2.64 0.22
N PRO A 70 6.39 3.37 1.24
CA PRO A 70 7.35 4.47 1.05
C PRO A 70 8.58 4.10 0.23
N ASP A 71 9.12 2.91 0.47
CA ASP A 71 10.31 2.38 -0.21
C ASP A 71 10.08 2.13 -1.70
N PHE A 72 8.82 2.07 -2.15
CA PHE A 72 8.42 1.80 -3.53
C PHE A 72 7.79 3.01 -4.22
N LEU A 73 7.86 4.21 -3.63
CA LEU A 73 7.25 5.41 -4.21
C LEU A 73 7.75 5.72 -5.63
N ASP A 74 9.04 5.57 -5.86
CA ASP A 74 9.63 5.84 -7.18
C ASP A 74 9.29 4.75 -8.19
N ASP A 75 9.21 3.49 -7.78
CA ASP A 75 8.72 2.40 -8.62
C ASP A 75 7.26 2.59 -8.99
N PHE A 76 6.42 2.95 -8.02
CA PHE A 76 5.01 3.28 -8.23
C PHE A 76 4.85 4.39 -9.28
N ARG A 77 5.60 5.49 -9.16
CA ARG A 77 5.56 6.59 -10.13
C ARG A 77 5.90 6.12 -11.54
N ARG A 78 6.96 5.32 -11.69
CA ARG A 78 7.35 4.76 -13.00
C ARG A 78 6.29 3.83 -13.58
N ILE A 79 5.65 3.02 -12.73
CA ILE A 79 4.54 2.14 -13.16
C ILE A 79 3.37 2.99 -13.64
N MET A 80 2.97 4.02 -12.88
CA MET A 80 1.85 4.90 -13.26
C MET A 80 2.15 5.71 -14.53
N ASP A 81 3.38 6.21 -14.70
CA ASP A 81 3.77 6.96 -15.91
C ASP A 81 3.66 6.08 -17.17
N ASN A 82 4.12 4.82 -17.10
CA ASN A 82 3.96 3.88 -18.20
C ASN A 82 2.48 3.54 -18.45
N LEU A 83 1.70 3.32 -17.40
CA LEU A 83 0.27 2.99 -17.54
C LEU A 83 -0.56 4.15 -18.09
N ALA A 84 -0.18 5.39 -17.80
CA ALA A 84 -0.85 6.58 -18.34
C ALA A 84 -0.75 6.69 -19.88
N GLU A 85 0.16 5.93 -20.52
CA GLU A 85 0.21 5.80 -21.98
C GLU A 85 -0.88 4.87 -22.54
N GLU A 86 -1.37 3.93 -21.72
CA GLU A 86 -2.35 2.91 -22.12
C GLU A 86 -3.78 3.19 -21.62
N VAL A 87 -3.91 3.83 -20.46
CA VAL A 87 -5.19 4.15 -19.82
C VAL A 87 -5.30 5.64 -19.47
N ASP A 88 -6.53 6.16 -19.46
CA ASP A 88 -6.79 7.54 -19.02
C ASP A 88 -6.78 7.60 -17.48
N LEU A 89 -5.55 7.70 -16.96
CA LEU A 89 -5.17 7.84 -15.55
C LEU A 89 -4.54 9.22 -15.34
N ARG A 90 -4.93 9.89 -14.26
CA ARG A 90 -4.30 11.14 -13.79
C ARG A 90 -4.04 11.06 -12.31
N LEU A 91 -2.79 11.27 -11.91
CA LEU A 91 -2.44 11.42 -10.51
C LEU A 91 -2.65 12.87 -10.07
N GLU A 92 -3.19 13.05 -8.88
CA GLU A 92 -3.26 14.32 -8.18
C GLU A 92 -2.08 14.33 -7.20
N LEU A 93 -0.95 14.84 -7.67
CA LEU A 93 0.24 15.09 -6.84
C LEU A 93 0.04 16.43 -6.13
N ASP A 94 0.01 16.43 -4.80
CA ASP A 94 0.00 17.64 -3.97
C ASP A 94 1.41 18.26 -3.90
#